data_AF-A0A2V8CBD4-F1
#
_entry.id   AF-A0A2V8CBD4-F1
#
_cell.length_a   1.000
_cell.length_b   1.000
_cell.length_c   1.000
_cell.angle_alpha   90.00
_cell.angle_beta   90.00
_cell.angle_gamma   90.00
#
_symmetry.space_group_name_H-M   'P 1'
#
loop_
_entity.id
_entity.type
_entity.pdbx_description
1 polymer ?
#
loop_
_entity_poly.entity_id
_entity_poly.type
_entity_poly.pdbx_seq_one_letter_code
_entity_poly.pdbx_strand_id
1 'polypeptide(L)'
;MRRLAGVLLSAVLLAAAAASVSAQQFTGGVRGEVRDPNGVIPGVTVTLTNEATNISRDTVTNEVGQYNFPAVPPGTYTLKTQLTGYKTYESKGLTVGTQQFITLDVVLQVGALEESITVTGQSPLINTANASHAASLDREALEALPAPGRNAFMIGVTVPTVMPVGDPQFNRQQDQTNASRLSLGGGGIRANNYLIDGVPITELRGRAVLNPTIEALEEVKVQVHTYDAEMGRTGGGVFNVTAKSGTNNYHGSGSMRKPVSVRRRPAFPTRTTACTAAASADRSSRTGRFSGSPPKDIDRARRATSRKSGRRRISATATSPTPP
;
A
#
# COMPACT_ATOMS: atom_id res chain seq x y z
N MET A 1 -9.54 -15.89 52.93
CA MET A 1 -8.34 -15.04 52.81
C MET A 1 -7.56 -15.26 51.51
N ARG A 2 -7.17 -16.50 51.13
CA ARG A 2 -6.40 -16.77 49.88
C ARG A 2 -7.09 -16.34 48.57
N ARG A 3 -8.43 -16.46 48.47
CA ARG A 3 -9.19 -16.05 47.27
C ARG A 3 -9.34 -14.53 47.12
N LEU A 4 -9.43 -13.80 48.24
CA LEU A 4 -9.46 -12.32 48.25
C LEU A 4 -8.10 -11.74 47.88
N ALA A 5 -7.01 -12.35 48.35
CA ALA A 5 -5.65 -11.98 47.96
C ALA A 5 -5.41 -12.17 46.45
N GLY A 6 -5.94 -13.25 45.85
CA GLY A 6 -5.85 -13.48 44.40
C GLY A 6 -6.60 -12.45 43.57
N VAL A 7 -7.80 -12.04 44.00
CA VAL A 7 -8.61 -11.02 43.31
C VAL A 7 -7.99 -9.63 43.40
N LEU A 8 -7.42 -9.27 44.57
CA LEU A 8 -6.70 -8.02 44.75
C LEU A 8 -5.42 -7.98 43.91
N LEU A 9 -4.68 -9.10 43.84
CA LEU A 9 -3.47 -9.18 43.01
C LEU A 9 -3.81 -9.05 41.51
N SER A 10 -4.88 -9.67 41.03
CA SER A 10 -5.32 -9.53 39.64
C SER A 10 -5.85 -8.13 39.32
N ALA A 11 -6.50 -7.46 40.26
CA ALA A 11 -6.95 -6.07 40.10
C ALA A 11 -5.77 -5.08 40.03
N VAL A 12 -4.73 -5.29 40.86
CA VAL A 12 -3.50 -4.49 40.83
C VAL A 12 -2.72 -4.72 39.53
N LEU A 13 -2.65 -5.96 39.03
CA LEU A 13 -2.03 -6.26 37.74
C LEU A 13 -2.80 -5.63 36.56
N LEU A 14 -4.14 -5.62 36.59
CA LEU A 14 -4.95 -4.92 35.58
C LEU A 14 -4.75 -3.40 35.63
N ALA A 15 -4.65 -2.81 36.83
CA ALA A 15 -4.40 -1.39 37.00
C ALA A 15 -2.98 -0.97 36.59
N ALA A 16 -1.99 -1.84 36.83
CA ALA A 16 -0.60 -1.62 36.39
C ALA A 16 -0.44 -1.75 34.86
N ALA A 17 -1.24 -2.59 34.20
CA ALA A 17 -1.28 -2.69 32.74
C ALA A 17 -1.97 -1.48 32.07
N ALA A 18 -2.69 -0.66 32.83
CA ALA A 18 -3.28 0.59 32.35
C ALA A 18 -2.30 1.78 32.41
N ALA A 19 -1.06 1.58 32.89
CA ALA A 19 -0.03 2.60 32.83
C ALA A 19 0.30 2.91 31.35
N SER A 20 0.17 4.17 30.99
CA SER A 20 0.33 4.71 29.64
C SER A 20 1.64 4.24 29.00
N VAL A 21 1.56 3.21 28.16
CA VAL A 21 2.66 2.83 27.28
C VAL A 21 2.88 3.99 26.32
N SER A 22 4.04 4.65 26.42
CA SER A 22 4.51 5.52 25.35
C SER A 22 4.89 4.62 24.17
N ALA A 23 3.93 4.36 23.28
CA ALA A 23 4.22 3.76 22.00
C ALA A 23 5.08 4.75 21.21
N GLN A 24 6.27 4.32 20.77
CA GLN A 24 7.06 5.08 19.81
C GLN A 24 6.30 5.07 18.50
N GLN A 25 5.58 6.16 18.24
CA GLN A 25 4.73 6.30 17.07
C GLN A 25 5.54 6.98 15.97
N PHE A 26 5.54 6.37 14.79
CA PHE A 26 6.03 7.06 13.61
C PHE A 26 4.99 8.05 13.19
N THR A 27 5.47 9.23 12.92
CA THR A 27 4.65 10.41 12.80
C THR A 27 4.95 11.07 11.46
N GLY A 28 3.92 11.66 10.87
CA GLY A 28 4.07 12.59 9.77
C GLY A 28 4.41 13.99 10.28
N GLY A 29 4.36 14.95 9.37
CA GLY A 29 4.47 16.36 9.69
C GLY A 29 3.54 17.19 8.81
N VAL A 30 3.02 18.27 9.38
CA VAL A 30 2.27 19.27 8.64
C VAL A 30 3.03 20.57 8.75
N ARG A 31 3.40 21.16 7.61
CA ARG A 31 4.06 22.45 7.54
C ARG A 31 3.40 23.31 6.49
N GLY A 32 3.71 24.59 6.48
CA GLY A 32 3.23 25.49 5.44
C GLY A 32 3.53 26.92 5.76
N GLU A 33 3.05 27.80 4.89
CA GLU A 33 3.17 29.24 5.04
C GLU A 33 1.80 29.89 5.07
N VAL A 34 1.65 30.92 5.90
CA VAL A 34 0.46 31.77 5.94
C VAL A 34 0.77 33.11 5.29
N ARG A 35 -0.02 33.45 4.27
CA ARG A 35 0.13 34.68 3.48
C ARG A 35 -1.22 35.38 3.28
N ASP A 36 -1.16 36.67 2.99
CA ASP A 36 -2.26 37.54 2.54
C ASP A 36 -1.89 38.12 1.16
N PRO A 37 -2.80 38.76 0.39
CA PRO A 37 -2.43 39.37 -0.88
C PRO A 37 -1.28 40.38 -0.80
N ASN A 38 -0.99 40.92 0.39
CA ASN A 38 0.11 41.85 0.63
C ASN A 38 1.44 41.19 1.02
N GLY A 39 1.47 39.89 1.34
CA GLY A 39 2.71 39.18 1.74
C GLY A 39 2.53 38.17 2.88
N VAL A 40 3.64 37.72 3.45
CA VAL A 40 3.65 36.76 4.58
C VAL A 40 3.20 37.40 5.88
N ILE A 41 2.51 36.64 6.73
CA ILE A 41 1.99 37.15 8.01
C ILE A 41 2.59 36.38 9.18
N PRO A 42 3.37 37.03 10.06
CA PRO A 42 3.83 36.44 11.31
C PRO A 42 2.75 36.52 12.40
N GLY A 43 2.81 35.64 13.40
CA GLY A 43 1.97 35.71 14.60
C GLY A 43 0.56 35.13 14.46
N VAL A 44 0.23 34.49 13.33
CA VAL A 44 -1.02 33.73 13.15
C VAL A 44 -1.02 32.49 14.03
N THR A 45 -2.08 32.29 14.82
CA THR A 45 -2.31 31.06 15.58
C THR A 45 -2.88 30.00 14.65
N VAL A 46 -2.18 28.88 14.53
CA VAL A 46 -2.59 27.71 13.76
C VAL A 46 -2.93 26.59 14.75
N THR A 47 -4.14 26.06 14.64
CA THR A 47 -4.65 24.95 15.45
C THR A 47 -4.88 23.75 14.54
N LEU A 48 -4.22 22.64 14.84
CA LEU A 48 -4.41 21.35 14.18
C LEU A 48 -5.19 20.43 15.11
N THR A 49 -6.41 20.06 14.72
CA THR A 49 -7.30 19.21 15.50
C THR A 49 -7.46 17.85 14.84
N ASN A 50 -7.19 16.77 15.57
CA ASN A 50 -7.45 15.41 15.11
C ASN A 50 -8.96 15.13 15.17
N GLU A 51 -9.58 14.79 14.04
CA GLU A 51 -11.04 14.62 13.94
C GLU A 51 -11.53 13.36 14.67
N ALA A 52 -10.68 12.35 14.87
CA ALA A 52 -11.03 11.09 15.50
C ALA A 52 -10.94 11.13 17.05
N THR A 53 -9.99 11.91 17.58
CA THR A 53 -9.71 11.98 19.04
C THR A 53 -10.12 13.32 19.67
N ASN A 54 -10.40 14.35 18.85
CA ASN A 54 -10.61 15.74 19.26
C ASN A 54 -9.42 16.36 20.01
N ILE A 55 -8.22 15.81 19.86
CA ILE A 55 -7.00 16.39 20.43
C ILE A 55 -6.52 17.51 19.50
N SER A 56 -6.38 18.72 20.03
CA SER A 56 -5.84 19.88 19.34
C SER A 56 -4.38 20.14 19.69
N ARG A 57 -3.62 20.64 18.72
CA ARG A 57 -2.27 21.18 18.90
C ARG A 57 -2.19 22.56 18.27
N ASP A 58 -1.66 23.50 19.03
CA ASP A 58 -1.52 24.89 18.58
C ASP A 58 -0.05 25.23 18.29
N THR A 59 0.17 26.07 17.29
CA THR A 59 1.48 26.64 16.94
C THR A 59 1.27 28.03 16.37
N VAL A 60 2.26 28.90 16.54
CA VAL A 60 2.25 30.26 16.00
C VAL A 60 3.22 30.35 14.83
N THR A 61 2.85 31.07 13.79
CA THR A 61 3.74 31.32 12.64
C THR A 61 4.94 32.18 13.02
N ASN A 62 6.09 31.88 12.42
CA ASN A 62 7.35 32.61 12.64
C ASN A 62 7.41 33.94 11.85
N GLU A 63 8.53 34.66 11.93
CA GLU A 63 8.76 35.95 11.23
C GLU A 63 8.63 35.87 9.70
N VAL A 64 8.75 34.67 9.13
CA VAL A 64 8.62 34.40 7.68
C VAL A 64 7.22 33.84 7.35
N GLY A 65 6.29 33.83 8.31
CA GLY A 65 4.92 33.34 8.14
C GLY A 65 4.79 31.80 8.09
N GLN A 66 5.85 31.06 8.42
CA GLN A 66 5.86 29.61 8.36
C GLN A 66 5.40 28.98 9.69
N TYR A 67 4.67 27.87 9.59
CA TYR A 67 4.30 27.03 10.70
C TYR A 67 4.75 25.58 10.45
N ASN A 68 5.01 24.85 11.54
CA ASN A 68 5.42 23.45 11.48
C ASN A 68 4.88 22.69 12.69
N PHE A 69 4.14 21.62 12.41
CA PHE A 69 3.75 20.60 13.37
C PHE A 69 4.62 19.37 13.13
N PRO A 70 5.72 19.22 13.89
CA PRO A 70 6.48 17.99 13.88
C PRO A 70 5.69 16.89 14.60
N ALA A 71 5.97 15.65 14.24
CA ALA A 71 5.48 14.47 14.92
C ALA A 71 3.94 14.38 15.04
N VAL A 72 3.23 14.55 13.92
CA VAL A 72 1.77 14.39 13.83
C VAL A 72 1.42 12.91 13.61
N PRO A 73 0.61 12.29 14.48
CA PRO A 73 0.11 10.93 14.25
C PRO A 73 -0.60 10.81 12.89
N PRO A 74 -0.57 9.65 12.23
CA PRO A 74 -1.36 9.44 11.03
C PRO A 74 -2.86 9.48 11.35
N GLY A 75 -3.65 10.12 10.47
CA GLY A 75 -5.11 10.28 10.64
C GLY A 75 -5.66 11.49 9.89
N THR A 76 -6.95 11.78 10.10
CA THR A 76 -7.63 12.95 9.50
C THR A 76 -7.65 14.12 10.47
N TYR A 77 -7.28 15.30 9.95
CA TYR A 77 -7.14 16.52 10.72
C TYR A 77 -7.92 17.69 10.12
N THR A 78 -8.40 18.56 11.00
CA THR A 78 -8.88 19.90 10.64
C THR A 78 -7.81 20.92 11.02
N LEU A 79 -7.39 21.76 10.07
CA LEU A 79 -6.48 22.87 10.30
C LEU A 79 -7.27 24.19 10.35
N LYS A 80 -7.12 24.93 11.43
CA LYS A 80 -7.76 26.22 11.66
C LYS A 80 -6.70 27.29 11.89
N THR A 81 -6.81 28.43 11.21
CA THR A 81 -5.91 29.57 11.41
C THR A 81 -6.70 30.79 11.86
N GLN A 82 -6.20 31.48 12.89
CA GLN A 82 -6.84 32.64 13.49
C GLN A 82 -5.83 33.75 13.77
N LEU A 83 -6.17 34.97 13.35
CA LEU A 83 -5.44 36.20 13.67
C LEU A 83 -6.42 37.37 13.74
N THR A 84 -6.24 38.27 14.71
CA THR A 84 -7.08 39.46 14.85
C THR A 84 -6.98 40.35 13.60
N GLY A 85 -8.13 40.76 13.06
CA GLY A 85 -8.20 41.55 11.82
C GLY A 85 -8.27 40.73 10.53
N TYR A 86 -8.19 39.40 10.62
CA TYR A 86 -8.33 38.48 9.50
C TYR A 86 -9.52 37.54 9.70
N LYS A 87 -10.06 37.05 8.58
CA LYS A 87 -11.07 35.99 8.59
C LYS A 87 -10.47 34.68 9.10
N THR A 88 -11.28 33.92 9.83
CA THR A 88 -10.86 32.58 10.27
C THR A 88 -10.91 31.64 9.07
N TYR A 89 -9.81 30.95 8.80
CA TYR A 89 -9.75 29.93 7.75
C TYR A 89 -9.75 28.54 8.39
N GLU A 90 -10.59 27.66 7.86
CA GLU A 90 -10.75 26.29 8.33
C GLU A 90 -10.71 25.31 7.14
N SER A 91 -9.75 24.40 7.17
CA SER A 91 -9.59 23.32 6.20
C SER A 91 -9.85 21.98 6.88
N LYS A 92 -10.90 21.28 6.47
CA LYS A 92 -11.31 19.97 7.02
C LYS A 92 -10.85 18.82 6.13
N GLY A 93 -10.73 17.63 6.69
CA GLY A 93 -10.44 16.42 5.91
C GLY A 93 -8.98 16.29 5.46
N LEU A 94 -8.03 16.88 6.18
CA LEU A 94 -6.61 16.74 5.87
C LEU A 94 -6.12 15.35 6.32
N THR A 95 -5.95 14.42 5.39
CA THR A 95 -5.40 13.09 5.69
C THR A 95 -3.87 13.13 5.75
N VAL A 96 -3.32 12.89 6.93
CA VAL A 96 -1.88 12.76 7.17
C VAL A 96 -1.53 11.27 7.26
N GLY A 97 -0.78 10.76 6.28
CA GLY A 97 -0.27 9.39 6.30
C GLY A 97 1.06 9.24 7.05
N THR A 98 1.56 8.01 7.11
CA THR A 98 2.79 7.70 7.86
C THR A 98 4.05 8.15 7.11
N GLN A 99 4.97 8.80 7.84
CA GLN A 99 6.16 9.43 7.24
C GLN A 99 5.79 10.32 6.05
N GLN A 100 4.64 11.00 6.14
CA GLN A 100 4.18 11.94 5.14
C GLN A 100 4.34 13.36 5.68
N PHE A 101 5.08 14.17 4.95
CA PHE A 101 5.21 15.59 5.21
C PHE A 101 4.32 16.34 4.24
N ILE A 102 3.24 16.91 4.77
CA ILE A 102 2.24 17.67 4.01
C ILE A 102 2.64 19.14 4.11
N THR A 103 2.70 19.81 2.95
CA THR A 103 2.93 21.26 2.88
C THR A 103 1.65 21.95 2.45
N LEU A 104 0.99 22.66 3.36
CA LEU A 104 -0.28 23.34 3.12
C LEU A 104 -0.12 24.86 3.29
N ASP A 105 -0.06 25.57 2.18
CA ASP A 105 -0.04 27.04 2.21
C ASP A 105 -1.46 27.56 2.41
N VAL A 106 -1.62 28.51 3.33
CA VAL A 106 -2.91 29.14 3.66
C VAL A 106 -2.87 30.59 3.22
N VAL A 107 -3.89 31.01 2.46
CA VAL A 107 -4.10 32.41 2.10
C VAL A 107 -5.21 32.99 2.97
N LEU A 108 -4.85 33.86 3.91
CA LEU A 108 -5.82 34.59 4.71
C LEU A 108 -6.38 35.77 3.91
N GLN A 109 -7.63 36.12 4.22
CA GLN A 109 -8.27 37.33 3.71
C GLN A 109 -8.50 38.29 4.86
N VAL A 110 -8.17 39.57 4.65
CA VAL A 110 -8.53 40.65 5.57
C VAL A 110 -10.06 40.73 5.69
N GLY A 111 -10.58 40.74 6.92
CA GLY A 111 -12.02 40.81 7.16
C GLY A 111 -12.38 40.69 8.64
N ALA A 112 -13.62 41.06 8.98
CA ALA A 112 -14.12 41.00 10.35
C ALA A 112 -14.19 39.55 10.87
N LEU A 113 -14.10 39.39 12.19
CA LEU A 113 -13.96 38.13 12.92
C LEU A 113 -15.09 37.11 12.67
N GLU A 114 -16.23 37.54 12.10
CA GLU A 114 -17.44 36.72 11.94
C GLU A 114 -17.52 35.92 10.63
N GLU A 115 -16.65 36.17 9.65
CA GLU A 115 -16.68 35.40 8.40
C GLU A 115 -15.66 34.26 8.45
N SER A 116 -16.14 33.02 8.54
CA SER A 116 -15.33 31.81 8.42
C SER A 116 -15.35 31.27 7.00
N ILE A 117 -14.17 30.98 6.45
CA ILE A 117 -14.04 30.31 5.16
C ILE A 117 -13.78 28.83 5.46
N THR A 118 -14.78 27.99 5.19
CA THR A 118 -14.62 26.52 5.28
C THR A 118 -14.34 25.97 3.89
N VAL A 119 -13.15 25.40 3.67
CA VAL A 119 -12.83 24.69 2.42
C VAL A 119 -13.18 23.22 2.59
N THR A 120 -14.25 22.76 1.92
CA THR A 120 -14.77 21.39 2.01
C THR A 120 -14.34 20.47 0.85
N GLY A 121 -13.42 20.91 -0.01
CA GLY A 121 -12.96 20.12 -1.15
C GLY A 121 -11.48 20.35 -1.44
N GLN A 122 -10.61 19.57 -0.81
CA GLN A 122 -9.22 19.48 -1.24
C GLN A 122 -9.11 18.48 -2.41
N SER A 123 -8.50 18.94 -3.52
CA SER A 123 -7.83 18.05 -4.47
C SER A 123 -6.72 17.31 -3.72
N PRO A 124 -6.47 16.00 -3.99
CA PRO A 124 -5.44 15.25 -3.28
C PRO A 124 -4.11 16.00 -3.36
N LEU A 125 -3.61 16.43 -2.19
CA LEU A 125 -2.41 17.24 -2.11
C LEU A 125 -1.22 16.39 -2.55
N ILE A 126 -0.79 16.58 -3.81
CA ILE A 126 0.35 15.86 -4.37
C ILE A 126 1.58 16.27 -3.57
N ASN A 127 2.24 15.30 -2.96
CA ASN A 127 3.48 15.53 -2.25
C ASN A 127 4.59 15.84 -3.27
N THR A 128 4.86 17.11 -3.52
CA THR A 128 5.93 17.59 -4.42
C THR A 128 7.31 17.58 -3.77
N ALA A 129 7.40 17.33 -2.46
CA ALA A 129 8.65 17.38 -1.72
C ALA A 129 9.52 16.12 -1.89
N ASN A 130 8.90 14.97 -2.20
CA ASN A 130 9.60 13.70 -2.33
C ASN A 130 9.47 13.11 -3.74
N ALA A 131 10.60 12.87 -4.39
CA ALA A 131 10.68 12.18 -5.70
C ALA A 131 10.45 10.65 -5.60
N SER A 132 10.05 10.15 -4.43
CA SER A 132 9.85 8.72 -4.18
C SER A 132 8.55 8.21 -4.81
N HIS A 133 8.64 7.18 -5.66
CA HIS A 133 7.46 6.43 -6.11
C HIS A 133 6.90 5.59 -4.97
N ALA A 134 5.97 6.19 -4.22
CA ALA A 134 5.23 5.55 -3.14
C ALA A 134 3.76 5.40 -3.54
N ALA A 135 3.19 4.22 -3.33
CA ALA A 135 1.75 4.00 -3.36
C ALA A 135 1.26 3.79 -1.93
N SER A 136 0.36 4.64 -1.46
CA SER A 136 -0.39 4.44 -0.22
C SER A 136 -1.70 3.71 -0.53
N LEU A 137 -1.99 2.69 0.26
CA LEU A 137 -3.27 1.98 0.26
C LEU A 137 -3.95 2.27 1.59
N ASP A 138 -4.98 3.12 1.52
CA ASP A 138 -5.75 3.52 2.69
C ASP A 138 -6.66 2.40 3.17
N ARG A 139 -7.17 2.54 4.40
CA ARG A 139 -8.12 1.60 5.03
C ARG A 139 -9.24 1.13 4.12
N GLU A 140 -9.85 2.05 3.36
CA GLU A 140 -10.95 1.74 2.45
C GLU A 140 -10.50 0.82 1.31
N ALA A 141 -9.31 1.06 0.75
CA ALA A 141 -8.72 0.19 -0.25
C ALA A 141 -8.35 -1.18 0.35
N LEU A 142 -7.83 -1.21 1.59
CA LEU A 142 -7.51 -2.45 2.30
C LEU A 142 -8.75 -3.31 2.59
N GLU A 143 -9.89 -2.69 2.88
CA GLU A 143 -11.17 -3.36 3.12
C GLU A 143 -11.88 -3.77 1.82
N ALA A 144 -11.76 -2.97 0.76
CA ALA A 144 -12.40 -3.24 -0.54
C ALA A 144 -11.64 -4.27 -1.38
N LEU A 145 -10.30 -4.31 -1.28
CA LEU A 145 -9.48 -5.19 -2.11
C LEU A 145 -9.43 -6.62 -1.57
N PRO A 146 -9.57 -7.63 -2.44
CA PRO A 146 -9.45 -9.02 -2.03
C PRO A 146 -8.00 -9.35 -1.65
N ALA A 147 -7.76 -9.59 -0.36
CA ALA A 147 -6.45 -9.97 0.14
C ALA A 147 -6.30 -11.51 0.19
N PRO A 148 -5.52 -12.13 -0.71
CA PRO A 148 -5.33 -13.57 -0.71
C PRO A 148 -4.69 -14.00 0.61
N GLY A 149 -5.38 -14.89 1.33
CA GLY A 149 -4.92 -15.42 2.61
C GLY A 149 -4.90 -14.42 3.78
N ARG A 150 -5.57 -13.26 3.63
CA ARG A 150 -5.65 -12.18 4.63
C ARG A 150 -4.29 -11.62 5.02
N ASN A 151 -3.37 -11.59 4.06
CA ASN A 151 -2.04 -11.04 4.21
C ASN A 151 -1.99 -9.61 3.65
N ALA A 152 -1.69 -8.64 4.51
CA ALA A 152 -1.63 -7.22 4.14
C ALA A 152 -0.60 -6.93 3.04
N PHE A 153 0.56 -7.60 3.05
CA PHE A 153 1.63 -7.36 2.06
C PHE A 153 1.21 -7.75 0.63
N MET A 154 0.26 -8.68 0.50
CA MET A 154 -0.21 -9.14 -0.81
C MET A 154 -1.17 -8.16 -1.47
N ILE A 155 -1.78 -7.26 -0.71
CA ILE A 155 -2.57 -6.16 -1.28
C ILE A 155 -1.65 -5.21 -2.07
N GLY A 156 -0.40 -5.11 -1.65
CA GLY A 156 0.65 -4.38 -2.37
C GLY A 156 0.92 -4.88 -3.79
N VAL A 157 0.48 -6.09 -4.17
CA VAL A 157 0.54 -6.57 -5.57
C VAL A 157 -0.35 -5.74 -6.50
N THR A 158 -1.31 -5.01 -5.95
CA THR A 158 -2.12 -4.03 -6.71
C THR A 158 -1.28 -2.85 -7.19
N VAL A 159 -0.17 -2.56 -6.50
CA VAL A 159 0.77 -1.51 -6.88
C VAL A 159 1.59 -1.99 -8.08
N PRO A 160 1.73 -1.17 -9.15
CA PRO A 160 2.58 -1.51 -10.28
C PRO A 160 3.99 -1.87 -9.82
N THR A 161 4.65 -2.78 -10.54
CA THR A 161 6.03 -3.25 -10.28
C THR A 161 6.22 -4.14 -9.04
N VAL A 162 5.16 -4.45 -8.29
CA VAL A 162 5.17 -5.46 -7.22
C VAL A 162 4.70 -6.80 -7.77
N MET A 163 5.55 -7.82 -7.71
CA MET A 163 5.20 -9.17 -8.18
C MET A 163 5.38 -10.22 -7.09
N PRO A 164 4.37 -11.07 -6.82
CA PRO A 164 4.52 -12.21 -5.92
C PRO A 164 5.31 -13.31 -6.62
N VAL A 165 6.42 -13.75 -6.00
CA VAL A 165 7.31 -14.81 -6.54
C VAL A 165 7.26 -16.07 -5.66
N GLY A 166 6.53 -16.02 -4.54
CA GLY A 166 6.32 -17.16 -3.65
C GLY A 166 5.27 -18.16 -4.16
N ASP A 167 5.24 -19.34 -3.54
CA ASP A 167 4.21 -20.35 -3.80
C ASP A 167 2.86 -19.88 -3.21
N PRO A 168 1.81 -19.70 -4.04
CA PRO A 168 0.49 -19.24 -3.59
C PRO A 168 -0.16 -20.15 -2.53
N GLN A 169 0.25 -21.41 -2.44
CA GLN A 169 -0.33 -22.39 -1.50
C GLN A 169 -0.06 -22.04 -0.02
N PHE A 170 1.06 -21.37 0.27
CA PHE A 170 1.46 -20.98 1.63
C PHE A 170 1.33 -19.48 1.89
N ASN A 171 0.32 -18.84 1.31
CA ASN A 171 0.05 -17.42 1.56
C ASN A 171 -0.91 -17.20 2.74
N ARG A 172 -0.92 -18.08 3.74
CA ARG A 172 -1.81 -17.92 4.90
C ARG A 172 -1.25 -16.83 5.81
N GLN A 173 -2.12 -16.19 6.57
CA GLN A 173 -1.68 -15.16 7.54
C GLN A 173 -0.60 -15.68 8.51
N GLN A 174 -0.64 -16.95 8.90
CA GLN A 174 0.36 -17.60 9.75
C GLN A 174 1.70 -17.88 9.05
N ASP A 175 1.72 -17.89 7.71
CA ASP A 175 2.88 -18.29 6.92
C ASP A 175 3.81 -17.08 6.70
N GLN A 176 4.82 -16.93 7.57
CA GLN A 176 5.80 -15.83 7.50
C GLN A 176 6.67 -15.87 6.22
N THR A 177 6.87 -17.06 5.63
CA THR A 177 7.85 -17.25 4.56
C THR A 177 7.38 -16.81 3.19
N ASN A 178 6.17 -17.19 2.76
CA ASN A 178 5.68 -16.81 1.43
C ASN A 178 4.95 -15.47 1.43
N ALA A 179 4.47 -15.02 2.59
CA ALA A 179 3.88 -13.70 2.75
C ALA A 179 4.83 -12.54 2.40
N SER A 180 6.13 -12.77 2.55
CA SER A 180 7.21 -11.81 2.29
C SER A 180 8.01 -12.09 1.01
N ARG A 181 7.54 -13.02 0.15
CA ARG A 181 8.19 -13.35 -1.12
C ARG A 181 7.65 -12.51 -2.27
N LEU A 182 7.92 -11.22 -2.18
CA LEU A 182 7.55 -10.23 -3.18
C LEU A 182 8.82 -9.73 -3.87
N SER A 183 8.75 -9.41 -5.15
CA SER A 183 9.80 -8.66 -5.85
C SER A 183 9.25 -7.28 -6.15
N LEU A 184 9.96 -6.24 -5.71
CA LEU A 184 9.59 -4.84 -5.87
C LEU A 184 10.55 -4.24 -6.89
N GLY A 185 10.02 -3.79 -8.02
CA GLY A 185 10.85 -3.11 -9.03
C GLY A 185 11.94 -3.99 -9.65
N GLY A 186 11.75 -5.31 -9.66
CA GLY A 186 12.78 -6.28 -10.11
C GLY A 186 13.86 -6.59 -9.08
N GLY A 187 13.77 -6.04 -7.86
CA GLY A 187 14.68 -6.34 -6.76
C GLY A 187 14.58 -7.79 -6.27
N GLY A 188 15.65 -8.27 -5.62
CA GLY A 188 15.71 -9.63 -5.08
C GLY A 188 14.60 -9.91 -4.06
N ILE A 189 14.09 -11.14 -4.07
CA ILE A 189 12.91 -11.56 -3.25
C ILE A 189 13.12 -11.33 -1.74
N ARG A 190 14.37 -11.37 -1.26
CA ARG A 190 14.76 -11.16 0.15
C ARG A 190 15.44 -9.81 0.38
N ALA A 191 15.42 -8.94 -0.63
CA ALA A 191 16.03 -7.63 -0.56
C ALA A 191 15.05 -6.54 -0.14
N ASN A 192 13.80 -6.89 0.21
CA ASN A 192 12.79 -5.94 0.68
C ASN A 192 12.89 -5.73 2.18
N ASN A 193 12.48 -4.54 2.62
CA ASN A 193 12.32 -4.23 4.03
C ASN A 193 10.83 -4.12 4.38
N TYR A 194 10.42 -4.74 5.47
CA TYR A 194 9.09 -4.71 6.04
C TYR A 194 9.14 -3.95 7.37
N LEU A 195 8.29 -2.95 7.51
CA LEU A 195 8.20 -2.13 8.70
C LEU A 195 6.77 -2.12 9.21
N ILE A 196 6.63 -2.14 10.53
CA ILE A 196 5.36 -1.91 11.22
C ILE A 196 5.50 -0.64 12.03
N ASP A 197 4.62 0.29 11.71
CA ASP A 197 4.68 1.71 12.02
C ASP A 197 5.97 2.38 11.51
N GLY A 198 7.03 1.67 11.13
CA GLY A 198 8.35 2.21 10.77
C GLY A 198 9.46 1.51 11.54
N VAL A 199 9.13 0.58 12.46
CA VAL A 199 10.08 -0.35 13.06
C VAL A 199 10.32 -1.50 12.08
N PRO A 200 11.57 -1.82 11.71
CA PRO A 200 11.85 -2.94 10.83
C PRO A 200 11.50 -4.28 11.53
N ILE A 201 10.62 -5.04 10.89
CA ILE A 201 10.24 -6.41 11.29
C ILE A 201 10.88 -7.46 10.38
N THR A 202 11.87 -7.05 9.60
CA THR A 202 12.61 -7.90 8.67
C THR A 202 13.67 -8.71 9.41
N GLU A 203 13.56 -10.03 9.34
CA GLU A 203 14.57 -10.97 9.84
C GLU A 203 15.88 -10.87 9.05
N LEU A 204 17.01 -11.36 9.60
CA LEU A 204 18.31 -11.41 8.93
C LEU A 204 18.29 -12.07 7.54
N ARG A 205 17.35 -12.99 7.29
CA ARG A 205 17.17 -13.64 5.98
C ARG A 205 16.26 -12.85 5.02
N GLY A 206 15.87 -11.62 5.34
CA GLY A 206 15.02 -10.78 4.47
C GLY A 206 13.56 -11.25 4.40
N ARG A 207 12.97 -11.62 5.55
CA ARG A 207 11.57 -12.07 5.66
C ARG A 207 10.84 -11.24 6.71
N ALA A 208 9.55 -11.00 6.52
CA ALA A 208 8.70 -10.42 7.55
C ALA A 208 8.48 -11.45 8.69
N VAL A 209 8.80 -11.07 9.93
CA VAL A 209 8.57 -11.90 11.12
C VAL A 209 7.09 -11.91 11.52
N LEU A 210 6.38 -10.81 11.27
CA LEU A 210 4.98 -10.64 11.62
C LEU A 210 4.15 -10.27 10.37
N ASN A 211 3.00 -10.93 10.21
CA ASN A 211 1.99 -10.54 9.23
C ASN A 211 0.76 -9.99 9.97
N PRO A 212 0.59 -8.67 10.05
CA PRO A 212 -0.58 -8.08 10.69
C PRO A 212 -1.88 -8.44 9.96
N THR A 213 -2.98 -8.56 10.73
CA THR A 213 -4.33 -8.63 10.18
C THR A 213 -4.71 -7.31 9.50
N ILE A 214 -5.39 -7.36 8.37
CA ILE A 214 -5.83 -6.18 7.62
C ILE A 214 -6.70 -5.25 8.48
N GLU A 215 -7.54 -5.81 9.36
CA GLU A 215 -8.42 -5.03 10.23
C GLU A 215 -7.69 -4.23 11.30
N ALA A 216 -6.44 -4.59 11.61
CA ALA A 216 -5.58 -3.90 12.56
C ALA A 216 -4.75 -2.79 11.90
N LEU A 217 -4.85 -2.63 10.57
CA LEU A 217 -4.05 -1.68 9.81
C LEU A 217 -4.88 -0.49 9.36
N GLU A 218 -4.28 0.69 9.43
CA GLU A 218 -4.85 1.93 8.90
C GLU A 218 -4.40 2.18 7.47
N GLU A 219 -3.11 1.97 7.20
CA GLU A 219 -2.49 2.29 5.91
C GLU A 219 -1.40 1.26 5.58
N VAL A 220 -1.27 0.91 4.29
CA VAL A 220 -0.11 0.19 3.76
C VAL A 220 0.57 1.05 2.71
N LYS A 221 1.79 1.48 2.98
CA LYS A 221 2.62 2.28 2.08
C LYS A 221 3.68 1.41 1.44
N VAL A 222 3.66 1.35 0.11
CA VAL A 222 4.61 0.60 -0.70
C VAL A 222 5.50 1.57 -1.44
N GLN A 223 6.79 1.54 -1.17
CA GLN A 223 7.78 2.39 -1.83
C GLN A 223 8.62 1.52 -2.76
N VAL A 224 8.53 1.80 -4.07
CA VAL A 224 9.25 1.07 -5.11
C VAL A 224 10.21 2.04 -5.79
N HIS A 225 11.50 1.90 -5.48
CA HIS A 225 12.60 2.78 -5.88
C HIS A 225 12.63 4.16 -5.19
N THR A 226 13.79 4.82 -5.24
CA THR A 226 14.04 6.19 -4.75
C THR A 226 13.63 6.39 -3.30
N TYR A 227 14.45 5.87 -2.39
CA TYR A 227 14.26 6.01 -0.95
C TYR A 227 14.96 7.27 -0.43
N ASP A 228 14.33 7.93 0.55
CA ASP A 228 14.99 8.95 1.36
C ASP A 228 16.16 8.32 2.15
N ALA A 229 17.15 9.11 2.57
CA ALA A 229 18.36 8.62 3.24
C ALA A 229 18.08 7.86 4.55
N GLU A 230 16.88 8.02 5.11
CA GLU A 230 16.40 7.31 6.29
C GLU A 230 16.16 5.81 6.05
N MET A 231 15.95 5.40 4.79
CA MET A 231 15.65 4.01 4.45
C MET A 231 16.94 3.25 4.14
N GLY A 232 17.42 2.49 5.12
CA GLY A 232 18.58 1.60 4.97
C GLY A 232 18.21 0.14 4.68
N ARG A 233 19.23 -0.65 4.31
CA ARG A 233 19.22 -2.12 4.29
C ARG A 233 18.19 -2.77 3.33
N THR A 234 17.84 -2.10 2.24
CA THR A 234 16.95 -2.64 1.20
C THR A 234 17.58 -2.49 -0.20
N GLY A 235 17.50 -3.53 -1.01
CA GLY A 235 17.89 -3.52 -2.43
C GLY A 235 16.71 -3.79 -3.37
N GLY A 236 15.54 -4.10 -2.82
CA GLY A 236 14.26 -4.18 -3.51
C GLY A 236 13.46 -2.94 -3.20
N GLY A 237 12.40 -3.08 -2.40
CA GLY A 237 11.59 -1.97 -1.91
C GLY A 237 11.23 -2.03 -0.43
N VAL A 238 10.40 -1.08 -0.01
CA VAL A 238 10.01 -0.91 1.39
C VAL A 238 8.49 -1.02 1.51
N PHE A 239 8.03 -1.89 2.40
CA PHE A 239 6.65 -1.91 2.88
C PHE A 239 6.62 -1.29 4.27
N ASN A 240 5.97 -0.15 4.40
CA ASN A 240 5.64 0.41 5.70
C ASN A 240 4.15 0.23 5.96
N VAL A 241 3.82 -0.42 7.07
CA VAL A 241 2.46 -0.78 7.43
C VAL A 241 2.13 -0.12 8.75
N THR A 242 1.05 0.65 8.78
CA THR A 242 0.68 1.43 9.96
C THR A 242 -0.50 0.80 10.67
N ALA A 243 -0.38 0.60 11.97
CA ALA A 243 -1.45 0.08 12.80
C ALA A 243 -2.50 1.16 13.09
N LYS A 244 -3.76 0.74 13.28
CA LYS A 244 -4.85 1.65 13.65
C LYS A 244 -4.57 2.29 15.01
N SER A 245 -4.62 3.62 15.06
CA SER A 245 -4.68 4.36 16.33
C SER A 245 -6.08 4.25 16.93
N GLY A 246 -6.18 4.02 18.24
CA GLY A 246 -7.47 3.95 18.93
C GLY A 246 -8.26 5.27 18.80
N THR A 247 -9.57 5.16 18.58
CA THR A 247 -10.50 6.30 18.61
C THR A 247 -11.31 6.31 19.91
N ASN A 248 -12.05 7.39 20.16
CA ASN A 248 -12.96 7.46 21.31
C ASN A 248 -14.17 6.52 21.19
N ASN A 249 -14.38 5.91 20.02
CA ASN A 249 -15.47 4.97 19.76
C ASN A 249 -14.98 3.53 19.86
N TYR A 250 -15.64 2.73 20.69
CA TYR A 250 -15.34 1.30 20.82
C TYR A 250 -15.78 0.53 19.57
N HIS A 251 -14.85 -0.21 18.97
CA HIS A 251 -15.11 -1.07 17.82
C HIS A 251 -14.32 -2.38 17.93
N GLY A 252 -14.87 -3.46 17.36
CA GLY A 252 -14.24 -4.77 17.32
C GLY A 252 -14.55 -5.48 16.02
N SER A 253 -13.61 -6.29 15.53
CA SER A 253 -13.79 -7.13 14.36
C SER A 253 -13.51 -8.58 14.72
N GLY A 254 -14.30 -9.49 14.14
CA GLY A 254 -14.13 -10.93 14.29
C GLY A 254 -14.18 -11.57 12.93
N SER A 255 -13.18 -12.38 12.60
CA SER A 255 -13.16 -13.14 11.35
C SER A 255 -13.08 -14.64 11.62
N MET A 256 -13.88 -15.41 10.88
CA MET A 256 -13.85 -16.87 10.93
C MET A 256 -13.48 -17.40 9.55
N ARG A 257 -12.32 -18.04 9.45
CA ARG A 257 -11.93 -18.75 8.24
C ARG A 257 -12.58 -20.12 8.21
N LYS A 258 -13.51 -20.34 7.29
CA LYS A 258 -14.04 -21.69 7.06
C LYS A 258 -12.97 -22.55 6.39
N PRO A 259 -12.72 -23.77 6.88
CA PRO A 259 -11.82 -24.69 6.18
C PRO A 259 -12.41 -24.95 4.79
N VAL A 260 -11.55 -24.89 3.76
CA VAL A 260 -11.94 -25.37 2.43
C VAL A 260 -12.26 -26.85 2.58
N SER A 261 -13.55 -27.18 2.56
CA SER A 261 -13.96 -28.55 2.34
C SER A 261 -13.54 -28.89 0.91
N VAL A 262 -12.60 -29.83 0.79
CA VAL A 262 -12.30 -30.46 -0.49
C VAL A 262 -13.56 -31.22 -0.89
N ARG A 263 -14.51 -30.53 -1.51
CA ARG A 263 -15.56 -31.21 -2.27
C ARG A 263 -14.80 -31.90 -3.38
N ARG A 264 -14.56 -33.22 -3.21
CA ARG A 264 -14.13 -34.09 -4.30
C ARG A 264 -15.09 -33.79 -5.45
N ARG A 265 -14.63 -33.05 -6.45
CA ARG A 265 -15.32 -33.00 -7.74
C ARG A 265 -15.41 -34.48 -8.16
N PRO A 266 -16.59 -35.03 -8.45
CA PRO A 266 -16.63 -36.37 -9.02
C PRO A 266 -15.73 -36.31 -10.26
N ALA A 267 -14.79 -37.25 -10.33
CA ALA A 267 -13.92 -37.39 -11.48
C ALA A 267 -14.82 -37.35 -12.72
N PHE A 268 -14.50 -36.47 -13.67
CA PHE A 268 -15.12 -36.53 -14.99
C PHE A 268 -15.02 -37.99 -15.44
N PRO A 269 -16.14 -38.69 -15.73
CA PRO A 269 -16.05 -40.04 -16.23
C PRO A 269 -15.31 -39.96 -17.56
N THR A 270 -14.07 -40.47 -17.58
CA THR A 270 -13.35 -40.79 -18.80
C THR A 270 -14.19 -41.84 -19.50
N ARG A 271 -15.08 -41.39 -20.38
CA ARG A 271 -15.81 -42.28 -21.27
C ARG A 271 -14.77 -42.74 -22.29
N THR A 272 -14.09 -43.84 -21.96
CA THR A 272 -13.27 -44.59 -22.90
C THR A 272 -14.21 -45.08 -24.00
N THR A 273 -14.29 -44.33 -25.09
CA THR A 273 -14.91 -44.81 -26.32
C THR A 273 -13.98 -45.87 -26.89
N ALA A 274 -14.19 -47.12 -26.48
CA ALA A 274 -13.67 -48.26 -27.21
C ALA A 274 -14.28 -48.20 -28.62
N CYS A 275 -13.44 -47.88 -29.59
CA CYS A 275 -13.77 -47.95 -31.00
C CYS A 275 -13.78 -49.43 -31.38
N THR A 276 -14.91 -50.11 -31.19
CA THR A 276 -15.10 -51.47 -31.71
C THR A 276 -15.96 -51.36 -32.95
N ALA A 277 -15.34 -51.67 -34.08
CA ALA A 277 -15.98 -51.81 -35.37
C ALA A 277 -17.12 -52.85 -35.30
N ALA A 278 -18.31 -52.46 -35.74
CA ALA A 278 -19.34 -53.38 -36.16
C ALA A 278 -20.02 -52.79 -37.40
N ALA A 279 -19.60 -53.31 -38.55
CA ALA A 279 -20.32 -53.16 -39.79
C ALA A 279 -21.54 -54.10 -39.78
N SER A 280 -22.74 -53.56 -40.00
CA SER A 280 -23.81 -54.26 -40.72
C SER A 280 -24.88 -53.26 -41.15
N ALA A 281 -25.26 -53.38 -42.42
CA ALA A 281 -26.18 -52.56 -43.16
C ALA A 281 -27.58 -52.44 -42.55
N ASP A 282 -28.23 -51.28 -42.72
CA ASP A 282 -29.57 -51.27 -43.30
C ASP A 282 -29.87 -49.93 -44.00
N ARG A 283 -30.64 -50.08 -45.07
CA ARG A 283 -30.97 -49.19 -46.17
C ARG A 283 -32.29 -48.48 -45.87
N SER A 284 -32.35 -47.16 -45.94
CA SER A 284 -33.50 -46.52 -46.62
C SER A 284 -33.24 -45.06 -47.00
N SER A 285 -33.70 -44.76 -48.20
CA SER A 285 -33.61 -43.54 -49.00
C SER A 285 -34.29 -42.30 -48.40
N ARG A 286 -33.64 -41.14 -48.54
CA ARG A 286 -34.32 -39.94 -49.04
C ARG A 286 -33.36 -39.00 -49.75
N THR A 287 -33.64 -38.87 -51.05
CA THR A 287 -33.12 -37.95 -52.05
C THR A 287 -33.38 -36.49 -51.70
N GLY A 288 -32.37 -35.64 -51.89
CA GLY A 288 -32.48 -34.18 -51.91
C GLY A 288 -31.19 -33.58 -52.45
N ARG A 289 -31.16 -33.29 -53.76
CA ARG A 289 -30.01 -32.89 -54.57
C ARG A 289 -30.09 -31.39 -54.86
N PHE A 290 -29.02 -30.62 -54.60
CA PHE A 290 -28.67 -29.33 -55.24
C PHE A 290 -27.19 -29.03 -54.85
N SER A 291 -26.17 -29.45 -55.62
CA SER A 291 -25.42 -28.67 -56.65
C SER A 291 -25.14 -27.20 -56.26
N GLY A 292 -23.91 -26.69 -56.21
CA GLY A 292 -22.61 -27.18 -56.69
C GLY A 292 -21.42 -26.39 -56.11
N SER A 293 -20.23 -26.69 -56.63
CA SER A 293 -18.90 -26.15 -56.27
C SER A 293 -18.16 -25.78 -57.56
N PRO A 294 -16.88 -25.35 -57.56
CA PRO A 294 -16.21 -24.15 -57.03
C PRO A 294 -15.46 -23.38 -58.18
N PRO A 295 -14.51 -22.46 -57.92
CA PRO A 295 -13.08 -22.75 -58.25
C PRO A 295 -12.10 -22.11 -57.22
N LYS A 296 -10.95 -22.67 -56.82
CA LYS A 296 -9.68 -23.10 -57.48
C LYS A 296 -8.79 -21.99 -58.09
N ASP A 297 -7.55 -22.01 -57.61
CA ASP A 297 -6.28 -21.47 -58.13
C ASP A 297 -5.93 -19.99 -57.88
N ILE A 298 -4.85 -19.76 -57.10
CA ILE A 298 -3.62 -19.09 -57.55
C ILE A 298 -2.47 -19.62 -56.67
N ASP A 299 -1.59 -20.35 -57.34
CA ASP A 299 -0.28 -20.80 -56.88
C ASP A 299 0.78 -19.75 -57.32
N ARG A 300 1.99 -19.83 -56.74
CA ARG A 300 3.27 -19.26 -57.24
C ARG A 300 3.71 -17.85 -56.78
N ALA A 301 4.63 -17.80 -55.79
CA ALA A 301 5.87 -17.00 -55.88
C ALA A 301 6.94 -17.37 -54.82
N ARG A 302 8.04 -17.98 -55.31
CA ARG A 302 9.48 -17.83 -54.95
C ARG A 302 9.87 -17.80 -53.45
N ARG A 303 10.47 -18.85 -52.88
CA ARG A 303 11.83 -19.42 -53.08
C ARG A 303 13.00 -18.48 -52.68
N ALA A 304 13.48 -18.72 -51.46
CA ALA A 304 14.88 -18.85 -51.01
C ALA A 304 15.88 -17.69 -51.11
N THR A 305 16.45 -17.32 -49.96
CA THR A 305 17.92 -17.30 -49.76
C THR A 305 18.27 -17.60 -48.30
N SER A 306 18.80 -18.79 -48.06
CA SER A 306 19.57 -19.19 -46.86
C SER A 306 20.90 -19.74 -47.36
N ARG A 307 22.01 -19.21 -46.79
CA ARG A 307 23.43 -19.66 -46.79
C ARG A 307 24.31 -18.40 -46.83
N LYS A 308 25.47 -18.28 -46.21
CA LYS A 308 26.28 -19.00 -45.21
C LYS A 308 27.59 -18.19 -45.15
N SER A 309 28.33 -18.28 -44.03
CA SER A 309 29.79 -18.04 -43.90
C SER A 309 30.24 -16.65 -43.43
N GLY A 310 31.05 -16.64 -42.37
CA GLY A 310 31.86 -15.48 -41.98
C GLY A 310 32.37 -15.48 -40.53
N ARG A 311 33.25 -16.43 -40.15
CA ARG A 311 34.05 -16.38 -38.92
C ARG A 311 34.85 -15.07 -38.85
N ARG A 312 34.90 -14.42 -37.68
CA ARG A 312 36.13 -13.79 -37.15
C ARG A 312 36.06 -13.63 -35.62
N ARG A 313 36.95 -14.35 -34.92
CA ARG A 313 37.40 -14.08 -33.55
C ARG A 313 38.29 -12.85 -33.58
N ILE A 314 38.14 -11.94 -32.61
CA ILE A 314 39.24 -11.07 -32.15
C ILE A 314 39.19 -11.06 -30.62
N SER A 315 40.25 -11.61 -30.04
CA SER A 315 40.71 -11.45 -28.66
C SER A 315 41.39 -10.09 -28.50
N ALA A 316 41.13 -9.36 -27.42
CA ALA A 316 42.01 -8.29 -26.96
C ALA A 316 42.05 -8.25 -25.43
N THR A 317 43.28 -8.21 -24.93
CA THR A 317 43.76 -8.31 -23.56
C THR A 317 43.76 -6.94 -22.86
N ALA A 318 43.70 -6.98 -21.53
CA ALA A 318 43.62 -5.89 -20.56
C ALA A 318 44.67 -4.77 -20.62
N THR A 319 44.32 -3.56 -20.14
CA THR A 319 45.19 -2.72 -19.27
C THR A 319 44.37 -1.65 -18.53
N SER A 320 44.60 -1.50 -17.22
CA SER A 320 44.16 -0.40 -16.34
C SER A 320 45.12 0.80 -16.40
N PRO A 321 44.72 1.99 -15.91
CA PRO A 321 45.51 2.61 -14.83
C PRO A 321 44.71 3.39 -13.76
N THR A 322 45.33 3.50 -12.59
CA THR A 322 44.98 4.27 -11.37
C THR A 322 45.29 5.78 -11.48
N PRO A 323 44.81 6.62 -10.53
CA PRO A 323 44.61 8.08 -10.70
C PRO A 323 45.71 8.95 -10.04
N PRO A 324 45.66 10.27 -10.25
CA PRO A 324 45.96 11.27 -9.23
C PRO A 324 44.69 11.77 -8.51
#